data_AF-A0A806K2G0-F1
#
_entry.id   AF-A0A806K2G0-F1
#
_cell.length_a   1.000
_cell.length_b   1.000
_cell.length_c   1.000
_cell.angle_alpha   90.00
_cell.angle_beta   90.00
_cell.angle_gamma   90.00
#
_symmetry.space_group_name_H-M   'P 1'
#
loop_
_entity.id
_entity.type
_entity.pdbx_description
1 polymer ?
#
loop_
_entity_poly.entity_id
_entity_poly.type
_entity_poly.pdbx_seq_one_letter_code
_entity_poly.pdbx_strand_id
1 'polypeptide(L)'
;MDDRKKRIDELEKLKRESRFSLDSLLEGFGENLYGRIEDSAEFEDVLKYNTLQKDIADSTAAIFTVEEQERRFKELEDTIKLKEQEEKERGKELTEVLGKLGKAMLANEAYNEFTSVFKEQADALATRVGSLENRISELENKNGGNVFSWIGKSAHGLVLKTFLSKAQESQEQLYRSVGERYKRQDGGAQPVAGGEDGEVAIYCEEIEKLRGVSDATADELSKLRDEKRILSASFGVEGSPQKQVQALKNRIASVKDDLRSLYRNFGAQAAGIMDAEISPQRKYFIDTLVTAEDGENIGRAVKLNQSIVNSEKEIAKLQASLSIDEENVKIEKYRKQIDEKRGRITDLEKSIADIGESIKDSEAYIKELQKML
;
A
#
# COMPACT_ATOMS: atom_id res chain seq x y z
N MET A 1 6.93 -19.09 50.73
CA MET A 1 7.41 -19.20 49.34
C MET A 1 6.67 -18.20 48.45
N ASP A 2 5.34 -18.09 48.56
CA ASP A 2 4.53 -17.20 47.72
C ASP A 2 4.88 -15.71 47.83
N ASP A 3 5.15 -15.19 49.04
CA ASP A 3 5.57 -13.79 49.21
C ASP A 3 6.89 -13.46 48.51
N ARG A 4 7.84 -14.42 48.50
CA ARG A 4 9.12 -14.26 47.81
C ARG A 4 8.96 -14.33 46.28
N LYS A 5 8.05 -15.18 45.78
CA LYS A 5 7.70 -15.23 44.34
C LYS A 5 7.07 -13.92 43.90
N LYS A 6 6.08 -13.42 44.64
CA LYS A 6 5.47 -12.11 44.39
C LYS A 6 6.50 -10.97 44.42
N ARG A 7 7.44 -11.01 45.37
CA ARG A 7 8.53 -10.03 45.45
C ARG A 7 9.45 -10.07 44.23
N ILE A 8 9.77 -11.25 43.70
CA ILE A 8 10.52 -11.39 42.45
C ILE A 8 9.74 -10.73 41.29
N ASP A 9 8.44 -11.01 41.16
CA ASP A 9 7.62 -10.42 40.09
C ASP A 9 7.59 -8.88 40.15
N GLU A 10 7.49 -8.32 41.36
CA GLU A 10 7.56 -6.87 41.60
C GLU A 10 8.91 -6.28 41.20
N LEU A 11 10.01 -6.94 41.58
CA LEU A 11 11.37 -6.51 41.23
C LEU A 11 11.64 -6.65 39.72
N GLU A 12 11.10 -7.67 39.06
CA GLU A 12 11.19 -7.83 37.61
C GLU A 12 10.42 -6.75 36.86
N LYS A 13 9.26 -6.33 37.40
CA LYS A 13 8.52 -5.19 36.87
C LYS A 13 9.33 -3.89 37.03
N LEU A 14 9.83 -3.61 38.24
CA LEU A 14 10.64 -2.42 38.52
C LEU A 14 11.91 -2.37 37.65
N LYS A 15 12.57 -3.52 37.47
CA LYS A 15 13.73 -3.67 36.59
C LYS A 15 13.38 -3.32 35.14
N ARG A 16 12.26 -3.83 34.61
CA ARG A 16 11.82 -3.53 33.24
C ARG A 16 11.53 -2.05 33.05
N GLU A 17 10.81 -1.44 33.99
CA GLU A 17 10.49 0.00 33.97
C GLU A 17 11.77 0.85 34.05
N SER A 18 12.68 0.53 34.98
CA SER A 18 13.96 1.23 35.13
C SER A 18 14.83 1.09 33.89
N ARG A 19 14.84 -0.09 33.26
CA ARG A 19 15.61 -0.34 32.03
C ARG A 19 15.04 0.42 30.83
N PHE A 20 13.72 0.49 30.71
CA PHE A 20 13.08 1.32 29.68
C PHE A 20 13.41 2.81 29.87
N SER A 21 13.32 3.32 31.10
CA SER A 21 13.69 4.71 31.41
C SER A 21 15.17 4.98 31.16
N LEU A 22 16.05 4.03 31.50
CA LEU A 22 17.48 4.13 31.23
C LEU A 22 17.77 4.16 29.72
N ASP A 23 17.21 3.21 28.97
CA ASP A 23 17.39 3.14 27.51
C ASP A 23 16.95 4.45 26.83
N SER A 24 15.79 4.99 27.20
CA SER A 24 15.28 6.25 26.66
C SER A 24 16.15 7.45 27.04
N LEU A 25 16.65 7.51 28.27
CA LEU A 25 17.54 8.57 28.73
C LEU A 25 18.88 8.54 27.99
N LEU A 26 19.46 7.35 27.80
CA LEU A 26 20.73 7.17 27.10
C LEU A 26 20.60 7.44 25.61
N GLU A 27 19.49 7.07 24.99
CA GLU A 27 19.19 7.39 23.59
C GLU A 27 19.15 8.91 23.40
N GLY A 28 18.34 9.64 24.18
CA GLY A 28 18.27 11.10 24.06
C GLY A 28 19.58 11.80 24.42
N PHE A 29 20.32 11.28 25.42
CA PHE A 29 21.61 11.82 25.78
C PHE A 29 22.66 11.61 24.68
N GLY A 30 22.74 10.40 24.13
CA GLY A 30 23.64 10.09 23.03
C GLY A 30 23.34 10.89 21.77
N GLU A 31 22.06 11.07 21.42
CA GLU A 31 21.63 11.93 20.31
C GLU A 31 22.15 13.37 20.47
N ASN A 32 21.99 13.94 21.67
CA ASN A 32 22.49 15.30 21.97
C ASN A 32 24.01 15.38 21.84
N LEU A 33 24.74 14.36 22.28
CA LEU A 33 26.20 14.33 22.16
C LEU A 33 26.64 14.23 20.70
N TYR A 34 26.03 13.35 19.90
CA TYR A 34 26.31 13.26 18.46
C TYR A 34 26.02 14.58 17.74
N GLY A 35 24.97 15.31 18.15
CA GLY A 35 24.67 16.64 17.61
C GLY A 35 25.72 17.73 17.89
N ARG A 36 26.66 17.47 18.82
CA ARG A 36 27.78 18.38 19.14
C ARG A 36 29.09 17.99 18.43
N ILE A 37 29.11 16.85 17.75
CA ILE A 37 30.30 16.38 17.04
C ILE A 37 30.42 17.14 15.72
N GLU A 38 31.57 17.76 15.50
CA GLU A 38 31.93 18.31 14.20
C GLU A 38 32.36 17.18 13.24
N ASP A 39 32.17 17.36 11.93
CA ASP A 39 32.41 16.36 10.86
C ASP A 39 33.84 15.76 10.76
N SER A 40 34.74 16.11 11.68
CA SER A 40 36.17 15.77 11.68
C SER A 40 36.59 14.63 12.61
N ALA A 41 35.68 14.02 13.37
CA ALA A 41 36.06 12.98 14.33
C ALA A 41 36.34 11.60 13.66
N GLU A 42 37.52 11.04 13.91
CA GLU A 42 38.02 9.79 13.29
C GLU A 42 37.47 8.49 13.92
N PHE A 43 36.42 8.56 14.73
CA PHE A 43 35.87 7.36 15.39
C PHE A 43 34.87 6.61 14.50
N GLU A 44 34.98 5.28 14.48
CA GLU A 44 34.17 4.39 13.64
C GLU A 44 32.66 4.60 13.80
N ASP A 45 32.19 4.82 15.02
CA ASP A 45 30.77 5.03 15.30
C ASP A 45 30.26 6.41 14.89
N VAL A 46 31.13 7.44 14.90
CA VAL A 46 30.82 8.75 14.31
C VAL A 46 30.71 8.66 12.79
N LEU A 47 31.64 7.95 12.14
CA LEU A 47 31.55 7.69 10.69
C LEU A 47 30.25 6.93 10.36
N LYS A 48 29.88 5.95 11.20
CA LYS A 48 28.63 5.21 11.06
C LYS A 48 27.42 6.13 11.26
N TYR A 49 27.41 6.99 12.26
CA TYR A 49 26.36 7.99 12.49
C TYR A 49 26.16 8.88 11.25
N ASN A 50 27.23 9.46 10.70
CA ASN A 50 27.17 10.31 9.51
C ASN A 50 26.65 9.55 8.28
N THR A 51 27.06 8.29 8.12
CA THR A 51 26.58 7.43 7.03
C THR A 51 25.08 7.15 7.17
N LEU A 52 24.60 6.82 8.37
CA LEU A 52 23.18 6.55 8.62
C LEU A 52 22.31 7.81 8.44
N GLN A 53 22.81 8.98 8.87
CA GLN A 53 22.14 10.26 8.64
C GLN A 53 22.01 10.57 7.15
N LYS A 54 23.10 10.36 6.40
CA LYS A 54 23.09 10.50 4.94
C LYS A 54 22.11 9.51 4.29
N ASP A 55 22.09 8.26 4.72
CA ASP A 55 21.17 7.24 4.21
C ASP A 55 19.69 7.62 4.44
N ILE A 56 19.36 8.24 5.57
CA ILE A 56 18.01 8.79 5.83
C ILE A 56 17.72 9.94 4.87
N ALA A 57 18.65 10.87 4.71
CA ALA A 57 18.49 12.03 3.82
C ALA A 57 18.28 11.58 2.36
N ASP A 58 19.15 10.70 1.86
CA ASP A 58 19.10 10.14 0.52
C ASP A 58 17.79 9.37 0.30
N SER A 59 17.38 8.53 1.26
CA SER A 59 16.11 7.80 1.18
C SER A 59 14.89 8.72 1.21
N THR A 60 14.96 9.84 1.96
CA THR A 60 13.88 10.84 2.03
C THR A 60 13.77 11.63 0.72
N ALA A 61 14.90 12.03 0.14
CA ALA A 61 14.94 12.68 -1.17
C ALA A 61 14.42 11.76 -2.29
N ALA A 62 14.73 10.46 -2.20
CA ALA A 62 14.20 9.46 -3.11
C ALA A 62 12.67 9.31 -3.00
N ILE A 63 12.12 9.30 -1.77
CA ILE A 63 10.65 9.30 -1.56
C ILE A 63 10.01 10.50 -2.26
N PHE A 64 10.54 11.71 -2.06
CA PHE A 64 10.01 12.91 -2.69
C PHE A 64 10.01 12.82 -4.22
N THR A 65 11.10 12.29 -4.79
CA THR A 65 11.22 12.10 -6.25
C THR A 65 10.17 11.12 -6.77
N VAL A 66 9.94 10.00 -6.08
CA VAL A 66 8.92 9.02 -6.47
C VAL A 66 7.50 9.60 -6.35
N GLU A 67 7.21 10.33 -5.27
CA GLU A 67 5.91 10.98 -5.07
C GLU A 67 5.64 12.07 -6.13
N GLU A 68 6.66 12.84 -6.51
CA GLU A 68 6.57 13.82 -7.59
C GLU A 68 6.31 13.15 -8.94
N GLN A 69 7.00 12.05 -9.23
CA GLN A 69 6.75 11.25 -10.43
C GLN A 69 5.32 10.67 -10.44
N GLU A 70 4.81 10.17 -9.32
CA GLU A 70 3.42 9.67 -9.21
C GLU A 70 2.40 10.80 -9.46
N ARG A 71 2.66 12.01 -8.92
CA ARG A 71 1.80 13.18 -9.17
C ARG A 71 1.77 13.52 -10.66
N ARG A 72 2.95 13.66 -11.28
CA ARG A 72 3.07 13.94 -12.73
C ARG A 72 2.40 12.86 -13.57
N PHE A 73 2.50 11.60 -13.17
CA PHE A 73 1.82 10.50 -13.86
C PHE A 73 0.30 10.69 -13.87
N LYS A 74 -0.30 11.01 -12.72
CA LYS A 74 -1.75 11.28 -12.62
C LYS A 74 -2.16 12.50 -13.45
N GLU A 75 -1.38 13.59 -13.39
CA GLU A 75 -1.62 14.79 -14.20
C GLU A 75 -1.60 14.47 -15.70
N LEU A 76 -0.67 13.63 -16.16
CA LEU A 76 -0.63 13.15 -17.55
C LEU A 76 -1.85 12.29 -17.90
N GLU A 77 -2.30 11.40 -17.01
CA GLU A 77 -3.50 10.60 -17.26
C GLU A 77 -4.74 11.47 -17.45
N ASP A 78 -4.91 12.48 -16.61
CA ASP A 78 -6.07 13.36 -16.68
C ASP A 78 -5.99 14.30 -17.89
N THR A 79 -4.80 14.79 -18.22
CA THR A 79 -4.58 15.60 -19.44
C THR A 79 -4.86 14.78 -20.71
N ILE A 80 -4.40 13.53 -20.77
CA ILE A 80 -4.68 12.63 -21.90
C ILE A 80 -6.18 12.39 -22.03
N LYS A 81 -6.90 12.09 -20.94
CA LYS A 81 -8.36 11.87 -20.99
C LYS A 81 -9.10 13.11 -21.51
N LEU A 82 -8.72 14.29 -21.05
CA LEU A 82 -9.31 15.55 -21.50
C LEU A 82 -9.06 15.76 -23.00
N LYS A 83 -7.84 15.53 -23.46
CA LYS A 83 -7.47 15.65 -24.88
C LYS A 83 -8.14 14.60 -25.77
N GLU A 84 -8.31 13.37 -25.30
CA GLU A 84 -9.08 12.33 -25.99
C GLU A 84 -10.57 12.71 -26.13
N GLN A 85 -11.13 13.39 -25.12
CA GLN A 85 -12.48 13.94 -25.21
C GLN A 85 -12.56 15.08 -26.22
N GLU A 86 -11.61 16.02 -26.21
CA GLU A 86 -11.51 17.10 -27.20
C GLU A 86 -11.41 16.53 -28.63
N GLU A 87 -10.55 15.53 -28.85
CA GLU A 87 -10.39 14.86 -30.15
C GLU A 87 -11.71 14.22 -30.60
N LYS A 88 -12.42 13.56 -29.68
CA LYS A 88 -13.72 12.94 -29.97
C LYS A 88 -14.80 13.97 -30.31
N GLU A 89 -14.83 15.10 -29.61
CA GLU A 89 -15.77 16.19 -29.88
C GLU A 89 -15.47 16.84 -31.24
N ARG A 90 -14.20 17.13 -31.53
CA ARG A 90 -13.76 17.63 -32.85
C ARG A 90 -14.05 16.65 -33.98
N GLY A 91 -13.91 15.35 -33.74
CA GLY A 91 -14.29 14.32 -34.71
C GLY A 91 -15.78 14.34 -35.05
N LYS A 92 -16.65 14.64 -34.07
CA LYS A 92 -18.09 14.85 -34.31
C LYS A 92 -18.33 16.11 -35.11
N GLU A 93 -17.72 17.24 -34.72
CA GLU A 93 -17.84 18.50 -35.45
C GLU A 93 -17.41 18.35 -36.91
N LEU A 94 -16.26 17.70 -37.16
CA LEU A 94 -15.78 17.41 -38.51
C LEU A 94 -16.79 16.58 -39.31
N THR A 95 -17.38 15.57 -38.68
CA THR A 95 -18.41 14.72 -39.29
C THR A 95 -19.67 15.52 -39.64
N GLU A 96 -20.09 16.44 -38.78
CA GLU A 96 -21.23 17.33 -39.03
C GLU A 96 -20.95 18.29 -40.19
N VAL A 97 -19.78 18.93 -40.23
CA VAL A 97 -19.40 19.84 -41.32
C VAL A 97 -19.27 19.10 -42.64
N LEU A 98 -18.73 17.87 -42.66
CA LEU A 98 -18.71 17.01 -43.85
C LEU A 98 -20.13 16.68 -44.35
N GLY A 99 -21.08 16.45 -43.43
CA GLY A 99 -22.49 16.28 -43.77
C GLY A 99 -23.11 17.54 -44.38
N LYS A 100 -22.83 18.73 -43.81
CA LYS A 100 -23.30 20.01 -44.36
C LYS A 100 -22.72 20.27 -45.76
N LEU A 101 -21.44 19.98 -45.95
CA LEU A 101 -20.77 20.07 -47.26
C LEU A 101 -21.47 19.19 -48.30
N GLY A 102 -21.65 17.89 -48.02
CA GLY A 102 -22.27 16.98 -48.98
C GLY A 102 -23.72 17.34 -49.31
N LYS A 103 -24.46 17.87 -48.34
CA LYS A 103 -25.82 18.41 -48.57
C LYS A 103 -25.79 19.63 -49.49
N ALA A 104 -24.90 20.60 -49.23
CA ALA A 104 -24.75 21.80 -50.05
C ALA A 104 -24.36 21.45 -51.50
N MET A 105 -23.47 20.48 -51.68
CA MET A 105 -23.06 19.99 -52.99
C MET A 105 -24.20 19.33 -53.77
N LEU A 106 -25.02 18.51 -53.11
CA LEU A 106 -26.17 17.84 -53.76
C LEU A 106 -27.27 18.82 -54.16
N ALA A 107 -27.41 19.93 -53.42
CA ALA A 107 -28.39 20.98 -53.71
C ALA A 107 -27.94 21.92 -54.85
N ASN A 108 -26.64 21.97 -55.15
CA ASN A 108 -26.07 22.93 -56.05
C ASN A 108 -25.77 22.33 -57.43
N GLU A 109 -26.33 22.96 -58.47
CA GLU A 109 -26.20 22.49 -59.85
C GLU A 109 -24.76 22.55 -60.39
N ALA A 110 -23.92 23.44 -59.86
CA ALA A 110 -22.51 23.56 -60.26
C ALA A 110 -21.70 22.28 -59.98
N TYR A 111 -22.16 21.44 -59.06
CA TYR A 111 -21.48 20.19 -58.66
C TYR A 111 -22.15 18.94 -59.25
N ASN A 112 -23.12 19.08 -60.16
CA ASN A 112 -23.88 17.95 -60.73
C ASN A 112 -23.01 16.87 -61.37
N GLU A 113 -21.88 17.24 -61.97
CA GLU A 113 -20.96 16.26 -62.59
C GLU A 113 -20.40 15.29 -61.53
N PHE A 114 -19.95 15.82 -60.39
CA PHE A 114 -19.46 15.05 -59.26
C PHE A 114 -20.59 14.33 -58.50
N THR A 115 -21.72 15.00 -58.28
CA THR A 115 -22.81 14.46 -57.43
C THR A 115 -23.77 13.53 -58.16
N SER A 116 -23.68 13.42 -59.49
CA SER A 116 -24.56 12.60 -60.34
C SER A 116 -24.75 11.17 -59.82
N VAL A 117 -23.68 10.53 -59.36
CA VAL A 117 -23.66 9.15 -58.83
C VAL A 117 -24.40 8.98 -57.50
N PHE A 118 -24.66 10.08 -56.79
CA PHE A 118 -25.33 10.09 -55.47
C PHE A 118 -26.73 10.68 -55.54
N LYS A 119 -27.07 11.40 -56.61
CA LYS A 119 -28.30 12.18 -56.73
C LYS A 119 -29.55 11.31 -56.68
N GLU A 120 -29.57 10.21 -57.43
CA GLU A 120 -30.69 9.25 -57.39
C GLU A 120 -30.92 8.66 -55.99
N GLN A 121 -29.83 8.35 -55.28
CA GLN A 121 -29.90 7.83 -53.92
C GLN A 121 -30.36 8.91 -52.93
N ALA A 122 -29.91 10.15 -53.09
CA ALA A 122 -30.31 11.29 -52.27
C ALA A 122 -31.80 11.61 -52.46
N ASP A 123 -32.28 11.62 -53.70
CA ASP A 123 -33.68 11.90 -54.06
C ASP A 123 -34.62 10.78 -53.55
N ALA A 124 -34.20 9.52 -53.67
CA ALA A 124 -34.95 8.39 -53.11
C ALA A 124 -35.06 8.46 -51.58
N LEU A 125 -33.98 8.83 -50.89
CA LEU A 125 -33.98 9.01 -49.44
C LEU A 125 -34.81 10.23 -49.01
N ALA A 126 -34.71 11.36 -49.71
CA ALA A 126 -35.50 12.55 -49.45
C ALA A 126 -37.00 12.28 -49.63
N THR A 127 -37.38 11.57 -50.70
CA THR A 127 -38.78 11.16 -50.94
C THR A 127 -39.28 10.22 -49.84
N ARG A 128 -38.44 9.28 -49.39
CA ARG A 128 -38.78 8.35 -48.31
C ARG A 128 -38.95 9.07 -46.97
N VAL A 129 -38.07 10.02 -46.64
CA VAL A 129 -38.18 10.85 -45.43
C VAL A 129 -39.47 11.66 -45.45
N GLY A 130 -39.73 12.40 -46.54
CA GLY A 130 -40.97 13.17 -46.68
C GLY A 130 -42.25 12.31 -46.62
N SER A 131 -42.23 11.11 -47.19
CA SER A 131 -43.34 10.16 -47.08
C SER A 131 -43.58 9.70 -45.63
N LEU A 132 -42.52 9.44 -44.87
CA LEU A 132 -42.61 9.03 -43.46
C LEU A 132 -43.07 10.17 -42.56
N GLU A 133 -42.59 11.40 -42.78
CA GLU A 133 -43.04 12.61 -42.08
C GLU A 133 -44.53 12.85 -42.30
N ASN A 134 -44.99 12.80 -43.56
CA ASN A 134 -46.40 12.94 -43.89
C ASN A 134 -47.26 11.88 -43.20
N ARG A 135 -46.83 10.61 -43.18
CA ARG A 135 -47.56 9.53 -42.51
C ARG A 135 -47.61 9.70 -40.99
N ILE A 136 -46.55 10.20 -40.38
CA ILE A 136 -46.52 10.52 -38.94
C ILE A 136 -47.50 11.66 -38.65
N SER A 137 -47.45 12.76 -39.41
CA SER A 137 -48.38 13.88 -39.26
C SER A 137 -49.84 13.48 -39.48
N GLU A 138 -50.13 12.63 -40.47
CA GLU A 138 -51.47 12.08 -40.69
C GLU A 138 -51.96 11.21 -39.52
N LEU A 139 -51.07 10.45 -38.88
CA LEU A 139 -51.40 9.63 -37.71
C LEU A 139 -51.63 10.47 -36.46
N GLU A 140 -50.83 11.52 -36.26
CA GLU A 140 -50.95 12.47 -35.15
C GLU A 140 -52.21 13.33 -35.28
N ASN A 141 -52.63 13.68 -36.51
CA ASN A 141 -53.83 14.46 -36.78
C ASN A 141 -55.14 13.65 -36.72
N LYS A 142 -55.10 12.32 -36.70
CA LYS A 142 -56.30 11.46 -36.56
C LYS A 142 -56.79 11.44 -35.11
N ASN A 143 -57.51 12.49 -34.69
CA ASN A 143 -58.23 12.52 -33.42
C ASN A 143 -59.53 11.70 -33.50
N GLY A 144 -59.71 10.75 -32.56
CA GLY A 144 -60.89 9.89 -32.48
C GLY A 144 -60.55 8.40 -32.58
N GLY A 145 -60.86 7.65 -31.53
CA GLY A 145 -60.66 6.20 -31.44
C GLY A 145 -60.77 5.70 -30.00
N ASN A 146 -61.29 4.48 -29.82
CA ASN A 146 -61.32 3.77 -28.54
C ASN A 146 -59.88 3.46 -28.03
N VAL A 147 -59.74 3.05 -26.76
CA VAL A 147 -58.43 2.77 -26.11
C VAL A 147 -57.55 1.83 -26.93
N PHE A 148 -58.12 0.84 -27.62
CA PHE A 148 -57.38 -0.06 -28.53
C PHE A 148 -56.86 0.65 -29.78
N SER A 149 -57.62 1.59 -30.37
CA SER A 149 -57.13 2.45 -31.45
C SER A 149 -56.03 3.40 -30.98
N TRP A 150 -56.09 3.86 -29.73
CA TRP A 150 -55.03 4.70 -29.15
C TRP A 150 -53.72 3.92 -28.95
N ILE A 151 -53.77 2.70 -28.38
CA ILE A 151 -52.59 1.83 -28.25
C ILE A 151 -52.00 1.47 -29.62
N GLY A 152 -52.86 1.14 -30.60
CA GLY A 152 -52.42 0.85 -31.97
C GLY A 152 -51.76 2.06 -32.65
N LYS A 153 -52.31 3.27 -32.49
CA LYS A 153 -51.71 4.51 -33.00
C LYS A 153 -50.35 4.79 -32.35
N SER A 154 -50.23 4.62 -31.04
CA SER A 154 -48.97 4.81 -30.32
C SER A 154 -47.88 3.83 -30.76
N ALA A 155 -48.21 2.54 -30.89
CA ALA A 155 -47.27 1.53 -31.38
C ALA A 155 -46.86 1.78 -32.84
N HIS A 156 -47.82 2.12 -33.72
CA HIS A 156 -47.54 2.41 -35.12
C HIS A 156 -46.74 3.71 -35.29
N GLY A 157 -47.02 4.73 -34.49
CA GLY A 157 -46.26 5.98 -34.44
C GLY A 157 -44.82 5.77 -33.99
N LEU A 158 -44.57 4.92 -33.00
CA LEU A 158 -43.21 4.59 -32.55
C LEU A 158 -42.41 3.86 -33.62
N VAL A 159 -43.04 2.92 -34.33
CA VAL A 159 -42.42 2.22 -35.47
C VAL A 159 -42.10 3.18 -36.61
N LEU A 160 -43.00 4.09 -36.97
CA LEU A 160 -42.76 5.08 -38.01
C LEU A 160 -41.69 6.10 -37.62
N LYS A 161 -41.68 6.57 -36.37
CA LYS A 161 -40.59 7.42 -35.84
C LYS A 161 -39.24 6.70 -35.89
N THR A 162 -39.21 5.39 -35.61
CA THR A 162 -38.01 4.56 -35.76
C THR A 162 -37.55 4.48 -37.22
N PHE A 163 -38.48 4.27 -38.17
CA PHE A 163 -38.15 4.24 -39.59
C PHE A 163 -37.72 5.61 -40.13
N LEU A 164 -38.34 6.69 -39.65
CA LEU A 164 -37.96 8.06 -39.99
C LEU A 164 -36.54 8.34 -39.50
N SER A 165 -36.24 8.04 -38.24
CA SER A 165 -34.90 8.20 -37.67
C SER A 165 -33.85 7.42 -38.47
N LYS A 166 -34.12 6.16 -38.85
CA LYS A 166 -33.20 5.38 -39.70
C LYS A 166 -33.04 5.96 -41.10
N ALA A 167 -34.11 6.49 -41.69
CA ALA A 167 -34.07 7.10 -43.02
C ALA A 167 -33.28 8.43 -43.00
N GLN A 168 -33.50 9.26 -41.98
CA GLN A 168 -32.75 10.49 -41.72
C GLN A 168 -31.27 10.17 -41.46
N GLU A 169 -30.96 9.16 -40.65
CA GLU A 169 -29.57 8.71 -40.43
C GLU A 169 -28.92 8.21 -41.71
N SER A 170 -29.63 7.44 -42.55
CA SER A 170 -29.13 6.98 -43.85
C SER A 170 -28.88 8.16 -44.80
N GLN A 171 -29.72 9.19 -44.74
CA GLN A 171 -29.58 10.41 -45.53
C GLN A 171 -28.37 11.24 -45.08
N GLU A 172 -28.19 11.42 -43.76
CA GLU A 172 -26.99 12.06 -43.21
C GLU A 172 -25.71 11.30 -43.55
N GLN A 173 -25.72 9.97 -43.47
CA GLN A 173 -24.59 9.14 -43.88
C GLN A 173 -24.25 9.33 -45.36
N LEU A 174 -25.25 9.41 -46.22
CA LEU A 174 -25.05 9.73 -47.63
C LEU A 174 -24.39 11.10 -47.78
N TYR A 175 -24.92 12.14 -47.14
CA TYR A 175 -24.33 13.48 -47.20
C TYR A 175 -22.89 13.51 -46.70
N ARG A 176 -22.59 12.86 -45.58
CA ARG A 176 -21.22 12.72 -45.06
C ARG A 176 -20.31 12.04 -46.09
N SER A 177 -20.77 10.95 -46.71
CA SER A 177 -19.99 10.20 -47.71
C SER A 177 -19.69 11.03 -48.97
N VAL A 178 -20.63 11.89 -49.39
CA VAL A 178 -20.44 12.81 -50.52
C VAL A 178 -19.41 13.87 -50.17
N GLY A 179 -19.54 14.52 -49.00
CA GLY A 179 -18.57 15.51 -48.53
C GLY A 179 -17.17 14.93 -48.32
N GLU A 180 -17.08 13.71 -47.77
CA GLU A 180 -15.81 12.99 -47.62
C GLU A 180 -15.16 12.65 -48.97
N ARG A 181 -15.93 12.13 -49.93
CA ARG A 181 -15.41 11.78 -51.26
C ARG A 181 -14.91 13.02 -51.98
N TYR A 182 -15.63 14.13 -51.89
CA TYR A 182 -15.19 15.38 -52.50
C TYR A 182 -13.85 15.84 -51.93
N LYS A 183 -13.73 15.88 -50.59
CA LYS A 183 -12.47 16.25 -49.91
C LYS A 183 -11.34 15.22 -50.05
N ARG A 184 -11.60 13.99 -50.50
CA ARG A 184 -10.56 12.97 -50.80
C ARG A 184 -10.11 13.00 -52.25
N GLN A 185 -11.01 13.36 -53.17
CA GLN A 185 -10.74 13.39 -54.61
C GLN A 185 -9.84 14.58 -54.98
N ASP A 186 -9.91 15.67 -54.20
CA ASP A 186 -9.03 16.83 -54.34
C ASP A 186 -7.87 16.85 -53.35
N GLY A 187 -6.75 16.28 -53.76
CA GLY A 187 -5.43 16.74 -53.32
C GLY A 187 -5.09 18.16 -53.80
N GLY A 188 -6.06 19.09 -53.81
CA GLY A 188 -5.86 20.51 -54.12
C GLY A 188 -6.41 21.04 -55.45
N ALA A 189 -7.52 20.55 -56.03
CA ALA A 189 -8.19 21.34 -57.05
C ALA A 189 -9.03 22.45 -56.40
N GLN A 190 -8.79 23.68 -56.86
CA GLN A 190 -9.55 24.86 -56.45
C GLN A 190 -11.04 24.68 -56.77
N PRO A 191 -11.93 25.34 -56.01
CA PRO A 191 -13.34 25.46 -56.37
C PRO A 191 -13.44 25.86 -57.85
N VAL A 192 -14.32 25.18 -58.58
CA VAL A 192 -14.55 25.39 -60.01
C VAL A 192 -14.55 26.88 -60.31
N ALA A 193 -13.56 27.34 -61.06
CA ALA A 193 -13.33 28.74 -61.36
C ALA A 193 -14.57 29.32 -62.06
N GLY A 194 -15.37 30.12 -61.33
CA GLY A 194 -16.48 30.89 -61.89
C GLY A 194 -17.79 30.88 -61.10
N GLY A 195 -17.94 30.10 -60.03
CA GLY A 195 -19.16 30.10 -59.21
C GLY A 195 -18.88 30.62 -57.79
N GLU A 196 -19.38 31.82 -57.46
CA GLU A 196 -19.43 32.35 -56.10
C GLU A 196 -20.41 31.57 -55.21
N ASP A 197 -20.27 30.26 -55.08
CA ASP A 197 -21.05 29.48 -54.13
C ASP A 197 -20.36 29.47 -52.78
N GLY A 198 -20.55 30.58 -52.06
CA GLY A 198 -19.90 30.89 -50.78
C GLY A 198 -20.03 29.76 -49.74
N GLU A 199 -21.12 29.01 -49.71
CA GLU A 199 -21.35 27.98 -48.69
C GLU A 199 -20.41 26.76 -48.81
N VAL A 200 -20.17 26.24 -50.02
CA VAL A 200 -19.30 25.07 -50.22
C VAL A 200 -17.85 25.42 -49.88
N ALA A 201 -17.40 26.62 -50.27
CA ALA A 201 -16.07 27.14 -49.93
C ALA A 201 -15.90 27.32 -48.41
N ILE A 202 -16.91 27.89 -47.72
CA ILE A 202 -16.90 28.07 -46.26
C ILE A 202 -16.75 26.71 -45.55
N TYR A 203 -17.57 25.72 -45.91
CA TYR A 203 -17.46 24.38 -45.30
C TYR A 203 -16.12 23.71 -45.62
N CYS A 204 -15.56 23.95 -46.80
CA CYS A 204 -14.25 23.43 -47.18
C CYS A 204 -13.12 24.01 -46.32
N GLU A 205 -13.14 25.31 -46.04
CA GLU A 205 -12.17 25.98 -45.15
C GLU A 205 -12.34 25.52 -43.69
N GLU A 206 -13.59 25.39 -43.23
CA GLU A 206 -13.90 24.89 -41.89
C GLU A 206 -13.40 23.45 -41.67
N ILE A 207 -13.55 22.57 -42.67
CA ILE A 207 -13.00 21.20 -42.63
C ILE A 207 -11.48 21.20 -42.52
N GLU A 208 -10.78 22.04 -43.28
CA GLU A 208 -9.32 22.13 -43.23
C GLU A 208 -8.83 22.64 -41.88
N LYS A 209 -9.51 23.65 -41.33
CA LYS A 209 -9.24 24.13 -39.98
C LYS A 209 -9.46 23.04 -38.92
N LEU A 210 -10.58 22.32 -38.98
CA LEU A 210 -10.88 21.24 -38.05
C LEU A 210 -9.89 20.07 -38.17
N ARG A 211 -9.48 19.70 -39.40
CA ARG A 211 -8.45 18.69 -39.63
C ARG A 211 -7.10 19.12 -39.06
N GLY A 212 -6.66 20.35 -39.34
CA GLY A 212 -5.39 20.87 -38.81
C GLY A 212 -5.35 20.89 -37.27
N VAL A 213 -6.46 21.28 -36.63
CA VAL A 213 -6.58 21.20 -35.16
C VAL A 213 -6.62 19.75 -34.67
N SER A 214 -7.33 18.85 -35.37
CA SER A 214 -7.37 17.42 -35.04
C SER A 214 -5.99 16.79 -35.11
N ASP A 215 -5.24 17.02 -36.18
CA ASP A 215 -3.88 16.51 -36.38
C ASP A 215 -2.94 17.04 -35.28
N ALA A 216 -3.00 18.33 -34.98
CA ALA A 216 -2.24 18.92 -33.88
C ALA A 216 -2.57 18.27 -32.51
N THR A 217 -3.84 17.91 -32.30
CA THR A 217 -4.29 17.23 -31.06
C THR A 217 -3.80 15.79 -31.00
N ALA A 218 -3.84 15.09 -32.12
CA ALA A 218 -3.32 13.73 -32.24
C ALA A 218 -1.80 13.68 -31.98
N ASP A 219 -1.06 14.67 -32.51
CA ASP A 219 0.38 14.84 -32.24
C ASP A 219 0.66 15.13 -30.75
N GLU A 220 -0.12 16.02 -30.13
CA GLU A 220 -0.05 16.28 -28.69
C GLU A 220 -0.34 15.02 -27.87
N LEU A 221 -1.39 14.28 -28.20
CA LEU A 221 -1.75 13.03 -27.55
C LEU A 221 -0.66 11.97 -27.70
N SER A 222 -0.01 11.87 -28.86
CA SER A 222 1.13 10.97 -29.04
C SER A 222 2.27 11.33 -28.10
N LYS A 223 2.64 12.62 -28.03
CA LYS A 223 3.71 13.10 -27.14
C LYS A 223 3.39 12.84 -25.66
N LEU A 224 2.15 13.11 -25.23
CA LEU A 224 1.71 12.86 -23.86
C LEU A 224 1.71 11.37 -23.52
N ARG A 225 1.29 10.50 -24.45
CA ARG A 225 1.31 9.04 -24.27
C ARG A 225 2.74 8.50 -24.20
N ASP A 226 3.65 9.04 -25.00
CA ASP A 226 5.06 8.68 -24.96
C ASP A 226 5.71 9.12 -23.64
N GLU A 227 5.43 10.34 -23.18
CA GLU A 227 5.88 10.82 -21.86
C GLU A 227 5.33 9.94 -20.73
N LYS A 228 4.03 9.62 -20.76
CA LYS A 228 3.40 8.70 -19.80
C LYS A 228 4.08 7.33 -19.82
N ARG A 229 4.46 6.82 -20.99
CA ARG A 229 5.15 5.53 -21.13
C ARG A 229 6.55 5.58 -20.55
N ILE A 230 7.30 6.65 -20.81
CA ILE A 230 8.65 6.86 -20.25
C ILE A 230 8.58 6.92 -18.72
N LEU A 231 7.63 7.69 -18.18
CA LEU A 231 7.42 7.82 -16.74
C LEU A 231 6.93 6.50 -16.11
N SER A 232 6.06 5.76 -16.80
CA SER A 232 5.66 4.42 -16.36
C SER A 232 6.84 3.46 -16.31
N ALA A 233 7.78 3.58 -17.25
CA ALA A 233 8.97 2.74 -17.31
C ALA A 233 9.99 3.11 -16.22
N SER A 234 10.04 4.38 -15.77
CA SER A 234 10.93 4.78 -14.67
C SER A 234 10.53 4.19 -13.33
N PHE A 235 9.27 3.79 -13.15
CA PHE A 235 8.85 3.00 -11.98
C PHE A 235 9.41 1.55 -11.99
N GLY A 236 9.95 1.09 -13.12
CA GLY A 236 10.81 -0.10 -13.19
C GLY A 236 10.19 -1.42 -12.67
N VAL A 237 11.09 -2.32 -12.22
CA VAL A 237 10.76 -3.68 -11.70
C VAL A 237 10.41 -3.66 -10.21
N GLU A 238 10.75 -2.59 -9.50
CA GLU A 238 10.53 -2.42 -8.05
C GLU A 238 9.03 -2.33 -7.69
N GLY A 239 8.17 -2.20 -8.69
CA GLY A 239 6.72 -2.27 -8.54
C GLY A 239 6.08 -0.89 -8.59
N SER A 240 4.86 -0.79 -8.06
CA SER A 240 4.13 0.48 -8.06
C SER A 240 4.87 1.54 -7.21
N PRO A 241 4.70 2.85 -7.50
CA PRO A 241 5.30 3.94 -6.71
C PRO A 241 5.08 3.78 -5.21
N GLN A 242 3.89 3.31 -4.80
CA GLN A 242 3.56 3.08 -3.40
C GLN A 242 4.42 1.99 -2.75
N LYS A 243 4.81 0.95 -3.50
CA LYS A 243 5.72 -0.09 -3.00
C LYS A 243 7.14 0.45 -2.83
N GLN A 244 7.62 1.26 -3.77
CA GLN A 244 8.93 1.92 -3.66
C GLN A 244 8.99 2.84 -2.44
N VAL A 245 7.98 3.70 -2.26
CA VAL A 245 7.86 4.58 -1.10
C VAL A 245 7.82 3.77 0.20
N GLN A 246 7.07 2.67 0.23
CA GLN A 246 7.01 1.82 1.42
C GLN A 246 8.35 1.12 1.71
N ALA A 247 9.06 0.65 0.68
CA ALA A 247 10.38 0.06 0.83
C ALA A 247 11.39 1.08 1.39
N LEU A 248 11.38 2.32 0.88
CA LEU A 248 12.20 3.42 1.39
C LEU A 248 11.83 3.79 2.82
N LYS A 249 10.54 3.83 3.18
CA LYS A 249 10.08 4.04 4.57
C LYS A 249 10.56 2.95 5.51
N ASN A 250 10.50 1.69 5.08
CA ASN A 250 11.01 0.56 5.86
C ASN A 250 12.54 0.64 6.04
N ARG A 251 13.28 1.06 5.00
CA ARG A 251 14.72 1.33 5.10
C ARG A 251 15.01 2.44 6.09
N ILE A 252 14.32 3.57 6.02
CA ILE A 252 14.46 4.67 6.99
C ILE A 252 14.17 4.19 8.41
N ALA A 253 13.13 3.37 8.62
CA ALA A 253 12.82 2.81 9.93
C ALA A 253 13.97 1.95 10.47
N SER A 254 14.50 1.04 9.64
CA SER A 254 15.67 0.21 9.99
C SER A 254 16.89 1.06 10.34
N VAL A 255 17.20 2.07 9.52
CA VAL A 255 18.33 2.98 9.74
C VAL A 255 18.15 3.82 11.02
N LYS A 256 16.91 4.22 11.33
CA LYS A 256 16.59 4.89 12.59
C LYS A 256 16.80 3.98 13.80
N ASP A 257 16.44 2.71 13.72
CA ASP A 257 16.69 1.76 14.81
C ASP A 257 18.19 1.50 15.02
N ASP A 258 18.99 1.49 13.95
CA ASP A 258 20.45 1.47 14.03
C ASP A 258 21.01 2.74 14.70
N LEU A 259 20.48 3.92 14.35
CA LEU A 259 20.84 5.19 14.99
C LEU A 259 20.51 5.19 16.49
N ARG A 260 19.32 4.71 16.89
CA ARG A 260 18.95 4.59 18.31
C ARG A 260 19.93 3.72 19.09
N SER A 261 20.37 2.63 18.48
CA SER A 261 21.36 1.73 19.08
C SER A 261 22.71 2.45 19.24
N LEU A 262 23.15 3.23 18.24
CA LEU A 262 24.35 4.06 18.35
C LEU A 262 24.23 5.12 19.44
N TYR A 263 23.10 5.84 19.50
CA TYR A 263 22.84 6.85 20.52
C TYR A 263 22.90 6.25 21.92
N ARG A 264 22.21 5.13 22.14
CA ARG A 264 22.22 4.44 23.43
C ARG A 264 23.62 4.04 23.85
N ASN A 265 24.40 3.45 22.93
CA ASN A 265 25.78 3.03 23.22
C ASN A 265 26.66 4.24 23.56
N PHE A 266 26.56 5.31 22.78
CA PHE A 266 27.35 6.52 23.01
C PHE A 266 26.98 7.22 24.32
N GLY A 267 25.68 7.32 24.63
CA GLY A 267 25.18 7.81 25.91
C GLY A 267 25.64 6.94 27.08
N ALA A 268 25.67 5.61 26.93
CA ALA A 268 26.15 4.68 27.95
C ALA A 268 27.66 4.84 28.22
N GLN A 269 28.45 5.07 27.16
CA GLN A 269 29.88 5.38 27.28
C GLN A 269 30.09 6.69 28.04
N ALA A 270 29.34 7.75 27.68
CA ALA A 270 29.43 9.04 28.33
C ALA A 270 28.96 9.03 29.80
N ALA A 271 27.95 8.24 30.12
CA ALA A 271 27.51 8.05 31.50
C ALA A 271 28.42 7.12 32.31
N GLY A 272 29.43 6.49 31.69
CA GLY A 272 30.38 5.59 32.36
C GLY A 272 29.73 4.30 32.90
N ILE A 273 28.63 3.87 32.30
CA ILE A 273 27.85 2.68 32.71
C ILE A 273 28.03 1.49 31.77
N MET A 274 28.79 1.67 30.68
CA MET A 274 29.10 0.61 29.74
C MET A 274 30.27 -0.24 30.28
N ASP A 275 30.09 -1.57 30.30
CA ASP A 275 31.11 -2.52 30.80
C ASP A 275 32.32 -2.69 29.86
N ALA A 276 32.27 -2.12 28.65
CA ALA A 276 33.35 -2.22 27.68
C ALA A 276 34.50 -1.26 28.01
N GLU A 277 35.75 -1.73 27.89
CA GLU A 277 36.93 -0.87 28.00
C GLU A 277 36.94 0.16 26.86
N ILE A 278 36.76 1.43 27.22
CA ILE A 278 36.86 2.55 26.29
C ILE A 278 38.32 3.00 26.25
N SER A 279 38.89 3.22 25.07
CA SER A 279 40.27 3.70 24.95
C SER A 279 40.42 5.08 25.64
N PRO A 280 41.58 5.42 26.23
CA PRO A 280 41.78 6.69 26.90
C PRO A 280 41.54 7.91 26.00
N GLN A 281 41.91 7.80 24.72
CA GLN A 281 41.68 8.83 23.70
C GLN A 281 40.19 9.04 23.46
N ARG A 282 39.42 7.94 23.39
CA ARG A 282 37.98 7.99 23.20
C ARG A 282 37.27 8.56 24.43
N LYS A 283 37.71 8.19 25.63
CA LYS A 283 37.18 8.76 26.87
C LYS A 283 37.41 10.28 26.92
N TYR A 284 38.63 10.72 26.62
CA TYR A 284 38.95 12.15 26.54
C TYR A 284 38.04 12.89 25.55
N PHE A 285 37.83 12.32 24.35
CA PHE A 285 36.92 12.89 23.37
C PHE A 285 35.49 13.02 23.90
N ILE A 286 34.94 11.97 24.52
CA ILE A 286 33.59 12.03 25.10
C ILE A 286 33.52 13.08 26.21
N ASP A 287 34.52 13.13 27.09
CA ASP A 287 34.58 14.10 28.19
C ASP A 287 34.60 15.56 27.66
N THR A 288 35.17 15.81 26.48
CA THR A 288 35.11 17.15 25.85
C THR A 288 33.73 17.54 25.31
N LEU A 289 32.88 16.56 25.01
CA LEU A 289 31.52 16.80 24.50
C LEU A 289 30.49 16.97 25.63
N VAL A 290 30.77 16.42 26.80
CA VAL A 290 29.90 16.48 27.99
C VAL A 290 29.98 17.87 28.62
N THR A 291 28.83 18.52 28.78
CA THR A 291 28.71 19.84 29.41
C THR A 291 28.22 19.72 30.85
N ALA A 292 28.24 20.84 31.59
CA ALA A 292 27.71 20.89 32.96
C ALA A 292 26.22 20.54 33.04
N GLU A 293 25.44 20.85 32.00
CA GLU A 293 23.99 20.57 31.93
C GLU A 293 23.71 19.06 31.82
N ASP A 294 24.63 18.29 31.23
CA ASP A 294 24.49 16.85 31.09
C ASP A 294 24.70 16.10 32.41
N GLY A 295 25.31 16.75 33.41
CA GLY A 295 25.59 16.14 34.72
C GLY A 295 24.35 15.59 35.40
N GLU A 296 23.19 16.22 35.21
CA GLU A 296 21.92 15.70 35.72
C GLU A 296 21.51 14.39 35.01
N ASN A 297 21.64 14.34 33.67
CA ASN A 297 21.32 13.15 32.89
C ASN A 297 22.25 11.99 33.24
N ILE A 298 23.56 12.24 33.38
CA ILE A 298 24.54 11.26 33.84
C ILE A 298 24.17 10.74 35.23
N GLY A 299 23.88 11.66 36.17
CA GLY A 299 23.48 11.29 37.53
C GLY A 299 22.21 10.44 37.58
N ARG A 300 21.21 10.75 36.74
CA ARG A 300 19.98 9.96 36.59
C ARG A 300 20.27 8.58 35.99
N ALA A 301 21.09 8.51 34.93
CA ALA A 301 21.48 7.26 34.28
C ALA A 301 22.19 6.31 35.25
N VAL A 302 23.16 6.82 36.02
CA VAL A 302 23.89 6.05 37.04
C VAL A 302 22.93 5.52 38.11
N LYS A 303 21.99 6.35 38.60
CA LYS A 303 20.99 5.92 39.59
C LYS A 303 20.07 4.82 39.05
N LEU A 304 19.58 4.96 37.83
CA LEU A 304 18.75 3.95 37.18
C LEU A 304 19.53 2.64 36.98
N ASN A 305 20.77 2.71 36.51
CA ASN A 305 21.63 1.54 36.36
C ASN A 305 21.88 0.84 37.71
N GLN A 306 22.17 1.60 38.77
CA GLN A 306 22.33 1.05 40.11
C GLN A 306 21.06 0.38 40.63
N SER A 307 19.89 0.97 40.36
CA SER A 307 18.58 0.37 40.69
C SER A 307 18.37 -0.98 40.01
N ILE A 308 18.74 -1.07 38.72
CA ILE A 308 18.69 -2.32 37.95
C ILE A 308 19.61 -3.37 38.57
N VAL A 309 20.89 -3.03 38.79
CA VAL A 309 21.88 -3.93 39.38
C VAL A 309 21.46 -4.40 40.78
N ASN A 310 20.88 -3.51 41.60
CA ASN A 310 20.38 -3.87 42.92
C ASN A 310 19.18 -4.82 42.83
N SER A 311 18.24 -4.56 41.91
CA SER A 311 17.08 -5.42 41.68
C SER A 311 17.52 -6.82 41.20
N GLU A 312 18.51 -6.90 40.31
CA GLU A 312 19.07 -8.17 39.85
C GLU A 312 19.73 -8.97 40.97
N LYS A 313 20.50 -8.30 41.83
CA LYS A 313 21.11 -8.93 43.01
C LYS A 313 20.05 -9.44 44.00
N GLU A 314 18.96 -8.70 44.21
CA GLU A 314 17.87 -9.11 45.10
C GLU A 314 17.09 -10.29 44.52
N ILE A 315 16.76 -10.26 43.22
CA ILE A 315 16.12 -11.37 42.50
C ILE A 315 16.97 -12.63 42.62
N ALA A 316 18.28 -12.56 42.34
CA ALA A 316 19.18 -13.71 42.42
C ALA A 316 19.22 -14.33 43.83
N LYS A 317 19.25 -13.49 44.87
CA LYS A 317 19.19 -13.94 46.28
C LYS A 317 17.86 -14.64 46.59
N LEU A 318 16.74 -14.07 46.15
CA LEU A 318 15.41 -14.64 46.39
C LEU A 318 15.22 -15.96 45.65
N GLN A 319 15.70 -16.06 44.40
CA GLN A 319 15.68 -17.29 43.61
C GLN A 319 16.52 -18.40 44.27
N ALA A 320 17.73 -18.09 44.73
CA ALA A 320 18.56 -19.05 45.46
C ALA A 320 17.88 -19.53 46.74
N SER A 321 17.26 -18.61 47.49
CA SER A 321 16.52 -18.95 48.71
C SER A 321 15.29 -19.83 48.45
N LEU A 322 14.55 -19.60 47.36
CA LEU A 322 13.42 -20.45 46.96
C LEU A 322 13.88 -21.85 46.57
N SER A 323 14.99 -21.97 45.84
CA SER A 323 15.55 -23.28 45.46
C SER A 323 15.89 -24.14 46.68
N ILE A 324 16.49 -23.53 47.72
CA ILE A 324 16.81 -24.23 48.97
C ILE A 324 15.55 -24.76 49.66
N ASP A 325 14.48 -23.97 49.71
CA ASP A 325 13.23 -24.41 50.33
C ASP A 325 12.56 -25.54 49.57
N GLU A 326 12.58 -25.48 48.23
CA GLU A 326 12.05 -26.54 47.39
C GLU A 326 12.82 -27.86 47.59
N GLU A 327 14.14 -27.79 47.77
CA GLU A 327 14.96 -28.95 48.15
C GLU A 327 14.62 -29.45 49.56
N ASN A 328 14.46 -28.57 50.54
CA ASN A 328 14.08 -28.94 51.90
C ASN A 328 12.71 -29.65 51.95
N VAL A 329 11.73 -29.18 51.16
CA VAL A 329 10.43 -29.84 51.03
C VAL A 329 10.58 -31.26 50.44
N LYS A 330 11.45 -31.45 49.45
CA LYS A 330 11.75 -32.78 48.88
C LYS A 330 12.43 -33.69 49.90
N ILE A 331 13.41 -33.17 50.65
CA ILE A 331 14.10 -33.91 51.72
C ILE A 331 13.09 -34.36 52.78
N GLU A 332 12.19 -33.49 53.22
CA GLU A 332 11.18 -33.82 54.23
C GLU A 332 10.21 -34.90 53.73
N LYS A 333 9.82 -34.85 52.45
CA LYS A 333 9.04 -35.92 51.82
C LYS A 333 9.79 -37.25 51.82
N TYR A 334 11.08 -37.26 51.49
CA TYR A 334 11.89 -38.48 51.52
C TYR A 334 12.08 -39.01 52.94
N ARG A 335 12.25 -38.14 53.94
CA ARG A 335 12.30 -38.54 55.36
C ARG A 335 11.04 -39.27 55.78
N LYS A 336 9.85 -38.71 55.49
CA LYS A 336 8.57 -39.38 55.78
C LYS A 336 8.47 -40.75 55.11
N GLN A 337 8.86 -40.87 53.85
CA GLN A 337 8.88 -42.16 53.15
C GLN A 337 9.86 -43.16 53.77
N ILE A 338 11.02 -42.70 54.24
CA ILE A 338 11.99 -43.54 54.94
C ILE A 338 11.38 -44.03 56.27
N ASP A 339 10.76 -43.15 57.04
CA ASP A 339 10.15 -43.50 58.33
C ASP A 339 8.97 -44.47 58.15
N GLU A 340 8.12 -44.27 57.13
CA GLU A 340 7.07 -45.23 56.76
C GLU A 340 7.64 -46.60 56.39
N LYS A 341 8.72 -46.64 55.60
CA LYS A 341 9.39 -47.90 55.23
C LYS A 341 10.04 -48.57 56.44
N ARG A 342 10.64 -47.80 57.35
CA ARG A 342 11.19 -48.31 58.60
C ARG A 342 10.11 -48.93 59.48
N GLY A 343 8.96 -48.28 59.63
CA GLY A 343 7.82 -48.84 60.36
C GLY A 343 7.37 -50.19 59.79
N ARG A 344 7.25 -50.30 58.46
CA ARG A 344 6.93 -51.58 57.80
C ARG A 344 7.99 -52.66 58.03
N ILE A 345 9.28 -52.29 58.04
CA ILE A 345 10.36 -53.24 58.34
C ILE A 345 10.20 -53.75 59.77
N THR A 346 9.97 -52.86 60.75
CA THR A 346 9.73 -53.26 62.14
C THR A 346 8.53 -54.20 62.28
N ASP A 347 7.42 -53.92 61.59
CA ASP A 347 6.23 -54.78 61.61
C ASP A 347 6.52 -56.16 60.99
N LEU A 348 7.28 -56.20 59.89
CA LEU A 348 7.71 -57.45 59.26
C LEU A 348 8.67 -58.24 60.14
N GLU A 349 9.62 -57.58 60.80
CA GLU A 349 10.54 -58.20 61.76
C GLU A 349 9.78 -58.84 62.92
N LYS A 350 8.76 -58.16 63.45
CA LYS A 350 7.88 -58.72 64.48
C LYS A 350 7.11 -59.94 63.96
N SER A 351 6.53 -59.85 62.76
CA SER A 351 5.83 -61.00 62.15
C SER A 351 6.75 -62.19 61.93
N ILE A 352 8.00 -61.98 61.52
CA ILE A 352 9.01 -63.04 61.39
C ILE A 352 9.31 -63.66 62.76
N ALA A 353 9.45 -62.85 63.80
CA ALA A 353 9.67 -63.34 65.16
C ALA A 353 8.49 -64.21 65.66
N ASP A 354 7.25 -63.75 65.48
CA ASP A 354 6.03 -64.47 65.86
C ASP A 354 5.92 -65.82 65.11
N ILE A 355 6.20 -65.82 63.80
CA ILE A 355 6.25 -67.04 62.98
C ILE A 355 7.37 -67.97 63.48
N GLY A 356 8.54 -67.42 63.80
CA GLY A 356 9.67 -68.18 64.32
C GLY A 356 9.37 -68.86 65.66
N GLU A 357 8.58 -68.22 66.53
CA GLU A 357 8.09 -68.82 67.78
C GLU A 357 7.08 -69.94 67.50
N SER A 358 6.12 -69.71 66.60
CA SER A 358 5.16 -70.74 66.19
C SER A 358 5.81 -71.98 65.57
N ILE A 359 6.90 -71.80 64.81
CA ILE A 359 7.69 -72.91 64.27
C ILE A 359 8.34 -73.72 65.40
N LYS A 360 8.96 -73.05 66.39
CA LYS A 360 9.57 -73.73 67.54
C LYS A 360 8.55 -74.55 68.34
N ASP A 361 7.36 -74.00 68.58
CA ASP A 361 6.28 -74.72 69.26
C ASP A 361 5.84 -75.95 68.48
N SER A 362 5.70 -75.81 67.15
CA SER A 362 5.36 -76.92 66.26
C SER A 362 6.45 -78.01 66.25
N GLU A 363 7.73 -77.62 66.21
CA GLU A 363 8.86 -78.55 66.30
C GLU A 363 8.89 -79.29 67.64
N ALA A 364 8.58 -78.61 68.74
CA ALA A 364 8.48 -79.23 70.06
C ALA A 364 7.34 -80.26 70.11
N TYR A 365 6.17 -79.92 69.57
CA TYR A 365 5.02 -80.82 69.46
C TYR A 365 5.32 -82.06 68.61
N ILE A 366 5.99 -81.90 67.46
CA ILE A 366 6.43 -83.02 66.62
C ILE A 366 7.36 -83.95 67.40
N LYS A 367 8.33 -83.40 68.15
CA LYS A 367 9.23 -84.19 69.00
C LYS A 367 8.49 -84.95 70.09
N GLU A 368 7.43 -84.38 70.67
CA GLU A 368 6.58 -85.08 71.63
C GLU A 368 5.80 -86.23 70.98
N LEU A 369 5.18 -86.00 69.82
CA LEU A 369 4.50 -87.06 69.07
C LEU A 369 5.44 -88.20 68.67
N GLN A 370 6.67 -87.89 68.27
CA GLN A 370 7.70 -88.89 67.97
C GLN A 370 8.11 -89.76 69.16
N LYS A 371 7.91 -89.29 70.40
CA LYS A 371 8.16 -90.10 71.61
C LYS A 371 6.99 -91.02 71.97
N MET A 372 5.81 -90.79 71.40
CA MET A 372 4.59 -91.57 71.66
C MET A 372 4.38 -92.71 70.66
N LEU A 373 5.09 -92.68 69.53
CA LEU A 373 5.24 -93.78 68.57
C LEU A 373 6.41 -94.68 69.00
#